data_AF-A0A1E7NE77-F1
#
_entry.id   AF-A0A1E7NE77-F1
#
_cell.length_a   1.000
_cell.length_b   1.000
_cell.length_c   1.000
_cell.angle_alpha   90.00
_cell.angle_beta   90.00
_cell.angle_gamma   90.00
#
_symmetry.space_group_name_H-M   'P 1'
#
loop_
_entity.id
_entity.type
_entity.pdbx_description
1 polymer ?
#
loop_
_entity_poly.entity_id
_entity_poly.type
_entity_poly.pdbx_seq_one_letter_code
_entity_poly.pdbx_strand_id
1 'polypeptide(L)'
;MKQRSRISTDARRAYYCADSTRRWIARCIGPRRVGGIYRGPYAGDAPYEVLAIDPGPREGWPTWQITVRTVGEDRIRRHCTAWDHERDVVIKQPEDENFAQAWAAWQLTHDPDPWTPREADSPDWQHVLDEIAHPVSTAAFQKLAHTARIS
;
A
#
# COMPACT_ATOMS: atom_id res chain seq x y z
N MET A 1 32.93 47.72 -9.37
CA MET A 1 31.72 46.90 -9.60
C MET A 1 30.81 47.02 -8.38
N LYS A 2 29.65 47.69 -8.48
CA LYS A 2 28.69 47.77 -7.36
C LYS A 2 27.82 46.50 -7.37
N GLN A 3 28.06 45.63 -6.40
CA GLN A 3 27.25 44.43 -6.16
C GLN A 3 25.87 44.87 -5.70
N ARG A 4 24.91 44.93 -6.62
CA ARG A 4 23.49 45.18 -6.31
C ARG A 4 22.96 43.97 -5.56
N SER A 5 22.86 44.06 -4.24
CA SER A 5 22.07 43.12 -3.46
C SER A 5 20.62 43.20 -3.95
N ARG A 6 20.11 42.15 -4.60
CA ARG A 6 18.68 42.02 -4.89
C ARG A 6 17.99 41.82 -3.55
N ILE A 7 17.55 42.91 -2.93
CA ILE A 7 16.65 42.87 -1.78
C ILE A 7 15.36 42.22 -2.28
N SER A 8 15.22 40.91 -2.02
CA SER A 8 13.97 40.19 -2.21
C SER A 8 12.92 40.87 -1.33
N THR A 9 11.87 41.42 -1.93
CA THR A 9 10.73 42.02 -1.24
C THR A 9 10.06 41.00 -0.33
N ASP A 10 9.45 41.43 0.78
CA ASP A 10 8.84 40.53 1.76
C ASP A 10 7.78 39.62 1.15
N ALA A 11 7.00 40.12 0.20
CA ALA A 11 6.05 39.33 -0.58
C ALA A 11 6.73 38.21 -1.38
N ARG A 12 7.91 38.47 -1.96
CA ARG A 12 8.68 37.46 -2.70
C ARG A 12 9.27 36.40 -1.78
N ARG A 13 9.74 36.80 -0.58
CA ARG A 13 10.19 35.84 0.45
C ARG A 13 9.05 34.95 0.94
N ALA A 14 7.89 35.55 1.24
CA ALA A 14 6.70 34.81 1.64
C ALA A 14 6.25 33.79 0.58
N TYR A 15 6.27 34.19 -0.69
CA TYR A 15 5.98 33.27 -1.81
C TYR A 15 6.92 32.06 -1.83
N TYR A 16 8.24 32.27 -1.75
CA TYR A 16 9.20 31.16 -1.77
C TYR A 16 9.11 30.27 -0.53
N CYS A 17 8.83 30.82 0.65
CA CYS A 17 8.58 30.04 1.87
C CYS A 17 7.31 29.19 1.76
N ALA A 18 6.24 29.72 1.16
CA ALA A 18 5.03 28.95 0.91
C ALA A 18 5.28 27.84 -0.12
N ASP A 19 6.04 28.12 -1.19
CA ASP A 19 6.40 27.13 -2.20
C ASP A 19 7.29 26.01 -1.62
N SER A 20 8.28 26.35 -0.80
CA SER A 20 9.12 25.35 -0.14
C SER A 20 8.33 24.48 0.85
N THR A 21 7.38 25.07 1.55
CA THR A 21 6.46 24.37 2.47
C THR A 21 5.59 23.37 1.71
N ARG A 22 4.94 23.78 0.61
CA ARG A 22 4.13 22.88 -0.23
C ARG A 22 4.94 21.73 -0.79
N ARG A 23 6.17 21.98 -1.26
CA ARG A 23 7.07 20.92 -1.74
C ARG A 23 7.47 19.95 -0.63
N TRP A 24 7.71 20.44 0.57
CA TRP A 24 8.01 19.59 1.72
C TRP A 24 6.80 18.72 2.10
N ILE A 25 5.61 19.30 2.19
CA ILE A 25 4.36 18.57 2.45
C ILE A 25 4.14 17.49 1.39
N ALA A 26 4.32 17.81 0.11
CA ALA A 26 4.16 16.83 -0.97
C ALA A 26 5.09 15.62 -0.81
N ARG A 27 6.34 15.84 -0.36
CA ARG A 27 7.27 14.74 -0.01
C ARG A 27 6.77 13.95 1.20
N CYS A 28 6.27 14.63 2.23
CA CYS A 28 5.72 13.97 3.40
C CYS A 28 4.49 13.11 3.05
N ILE A 29 3.59 13.57 2.20
CA ILE A 29 2.44 12.78 1.72
C ILE A 29 2.94 11.61 0.86
N GLY A 30 3.95 11.83 0.03
CA GLY A 30 4.55 10.79 -0.80
C GLY A 30 3.60 10.28 -1.89
N PRO A 31 3.59 8.97 -2.19
CA PRO A 31 2.75 8.38 -3.23
C PRO A 31 1.27 8.29 -2.86
N ARG A 32 0.90 8.67 -1.62
CA ARG A 32 -0.48 8.54 -1.12
C ARG A 32 -1.47 9.37 -1.91
N ARG A 33 -2.59 8.75 -2.29
CA ARG A 33 -3.71 9.34 -3.03
C ARG A 33 -5.01 8.86 -2.38
N VAL A 34 -6.06 9.69 -2.43
CA VAL A 34 -7.39 9.32 -1.95
C VAL A 34 -7.89 8.11 -2.74
N GLY A 35 -8.41 7.10 -2.05
CA GLY A 35 -8.82 5.80 -2.61
C GLY A 35 -7.68 4.79 -2.79
N GLY A 36 -6.43 5.18 -2.52
CA GLY A 36 -5.30 4.26 -2.49
C GLY A 36 -5.17 3.53 -1.16
N ILE A 37 -4.49 2.38 -1.18
CA ILE A 37 -4.26 1.51 -0.03
C ILE A 37 -2.77 1.29 0.16
N TYR A 38 -2.34 1.45 1.41
CA TYR A 38 -0.94 1.52 1.79
C TYR A 38 -0.70 0.71 3.05
N ARG A 39 0.53 0.26 3.25
CA ARG A 39 1.00 -0.36 4.48
C ARG A 39 2.07 0.50 5.12
N GLY A 40 2.02 0.59 6.45
CA GLY A 40 3.06 1.22 7.26
C GLY A 40 4.35 0.37 7.32
N PRO A 41 5.34 0.85 8.11
CA PRO A 41 6.69 0.32 8.09
C PRO A 41 6.86 -1.03 8.81
N TYR A 42 5.88 -1.47 9.60
CA TYR A 42 5.98 -2.72 10.35
C TYR A 42 5.21 -3.86 9.67
N ALA A 43 5.78 -5.08 9.68
CA ALA A 43 5.18 -6.25 9.03
C ALA A 43 3.76 -6.57 9.57
N GLY A 44 3.49 -6.24 10.84
CA GLY A 44 2.18 -6.37 11.47
C GLY A 44 1.24 -5.16 11.32
N ASP A 45 1.65 -4.10 10.64
CA ASP A 45 0.77 -2.95 10.41
C ASP A 45 -0.34 -3.35 9.43
N ALA A 46 -1.58 -3.30 9.92
CA ALA A 46 -2.75 -3.49 9.07
C ALA A 46 -2.76 -2.45 7.94
N PRO A 47 -3.03 -2.85 6.68
CA PRO A 47 -3.20 -1.93 5.57
C PRO A 47 -4.25 -0.87 5.88
N TYR A 48 -4.08 0.31 5.29
CA TYR A 48 -5.04 1.40 5.44
C TYR A 48 -5.38 2.02 4.09
N GLU A 49 -6.64 2.38 3.95
CA GLU A 49 -7.17 3.16 2.84
C GLU A 49 -7.09 4.65 3.17
N VAL A 50 -6.65 5.47 2.22
CA VAL A 50 -6.67 6.92 2.35
C VAL A 50 -8.03 7.46 1.90
N LEU A 51 -8.77 8.05 2.85
CA LEU A 51 -10.10 8.59 2.61
C LEU A 51 -10.08 10.08 2.26
N ALA A 52 -9.12 10.83 2.82
CA ALA A 52 -8.96 12.25 2.53
C ALA A 52 -7.52 12.70 2.77
N ILE A 53 -7.09 13.69 2.00
CA ILE A 53 -5.80 14.36 2.17
C ILE A 53 -6.08 15.85 2.34
N ASP A 54 -5.62 16.40 3.45
CA ASP A 54 -5.54 17.83 3.68
C ASP A 54 -4.07 18.25 3.58
N PRO A 55 -3.63 18.73 2.41
CA PRO A 55 -2.23 19.04 2.18
C PRO A 55 -1.80 20.33 2.88
N GLY A 56 -2.70 21.14 3.45
CA GLY A 56 -2.32 22.42 4.03
C GLY A 56 -1.60 23.37 3.05
N PRO A 57 -0.74 24.29 3.55
CA PRO A 57 -0.41 24.48 4.95
C PRO A 57 -1.62 24.95 5.77
N ARG A 58 -1.86 24.31 6.91
CA ARG A 58 -2.90 24.69 7.88
C ARG A 58 -2.40 25.74 8.85
N GLU A 59 -3.31 26.51 9.42
CA GLU A 59 -3.04 27.33 10.58
C GLU A 59 -2.90 26.42 11.82
N GLY A 60 -1.71 26.36 12.41
CA GLY A 60 -1.40 25.50 13.55
C GLY A 60 -0.88 24.09 13.19
N TRP A 61 -0.69 23.26 14.22
CA TRP A 61 -0.24 21.87 14.08
C TRP A 61 -1.44 20.90 14.05
N PRO A 62 -1.42 19.85 13.20
CA PRO A 62 -0.39 19.57 12.20
C PRO A 62 -0.57 20.44 10.94
N THR A 63 0.54 20.78 10.29
CA THR A 63 0.56 21.62 9.09
C THR A 63 -0.15 20.98 7.89
N TRP A 64 -0.27 19.65 7.89
CA TRP A 64 -0.98 18.82 6.92
C TRP A 64 -1.50 17.57 7.63
N GLN A 65 -2.49 16.88 7.08
CA GLN A 65 -2.96 15.60 7.63
C GLN A 65 -3.60 14.72 6.57
N ILE A 66 -3.68 13.43 6.84
CA ILE A 66 -4.49 12.47 6.08
C ILE A 66 -5.52 11.82 6.99
N THR A 67 -6.67 11.48 6.42
CA THR A 67 -7.71 10.66 7.04
C THR A 67 -7.65 9.29 6.42
N VAL A 68 -7.55 8.26 7.25
CA VAL A 68 -7.39 6.88 6.80
C VAL A 68 -8.32 5.95 7.56
N ARG A 69 -8.68 4.83 6.93
CA ARG A 69 -9.40 3.72 7.54
C ARG A 69 -8.54 2.46 7.47
N THR A 70 -8.41 1.75 8.59
CA THR A 70 -7.77 0.43 8.59
C THR A 70 -8.63 -0.53 7.77
N VAL A 71 -8.04 -1.24 6.81
CA VAL A 71 -8.76 -2.20 5.98
C VAL A 71 -9.31 -3.32 6.88
N GLY A 72 -10.60 -3.65 6.72
CA GLY A 72 -11.27 -4.66 7.55
C GLY A 72 -11.81 -4.13 8.88
N GLU A 73 -11.62 -2.85 9.18
CA GLU A 73 -12.17 -2.18 10.37
C GLU A 73 -12.97 -0.93 9.97
N ASP A 74 -13.95 -0.56 10.79
CA ASP A 74 -14.67 0.72 10.64
C ASP A 74 -13.94 1.90 11.29
N ARG A 75 -12.74 1.66 11.84
CA ARG A 75 -11.99 2.67 12.57
C ARG A 75 -11.33 3.67 11.61
N ILE A 76 -11.74 4.93 11.73
CA ILE A 76 -11.15 6.06 11.00
C ILE A 76 -10.19 6.83 11.92
N ARG A 77 -9.00 7.13 11.41
CA ARG A 77 -7.98 7.92 12.12
C ARG A 77 -7.44 9.05 11.25
N ARG A 78 -6.97 10.13 11.90
CA ARG A 78 -6.28 11.25 11.25
C ARG A 78 -4.86 11.34 11.77
N HIS A 79 -3.90 11.56 10.88
CA HIS A 79 -2.50 11.73 11.28
C HIS A 79 -1.69 12.50 10.23
N CYS A 80 -0.48 12.93 10.60
CA CYS A 80 0.47 13.65 9.76
C CYS A 80 1.82 12.91 9.66
N THR A 81 1.78 11.58 9.68
CA THR A 81 3.01 10.76 9.59
C THR A 81 3.53 10.77 8.17
N ALA A 82 4.75 11.29 7.98
CA ALA A 82 5.42 11.34 6.69
C ALA A 82 5.61 9.93 6.10
N TRP A 83 5.63 9.85 4.78
CA TRP A 83 5.90 8.62 4.04
C TRP A 83 7.35 8.19 4.24
N ASP A 84 7.56 6.94 4.63
CA ASP A 84 8.89 6.32 4.70
C ASP A 84 9.18 5.61 3.37
N HIS A 85 10.08 6.16 2.55
CA HIS A 85 10.43 5.60 1.25
C HIS A 85 11.11 4.23 1.29
N GLU A 86 11.66 3.83 2.45
CA GLU A 86 12.33 2.54 2.61
C GLU A 86 11.39 1.45 3.11
N ARG A 87 10.30 1.83 3.79
CA ARG A 87 9.48 0.89 4.58
C ARG A 87 8.00 0.91 4.24
N ASP A 88 7.45 2.08 3.87
CA ASP A 88 6.04 2.17 3.50
C ASP A 88 5.84 1.58 2.10
N VAL A 89 4.75 0.84 1.95
CA VAL A 89 4.45 0.11 0.71
C VAL A 89 3.15 0.61 0.12
N VAL A 90 3.16 0.86 -1.20
CA VAL A 90 1.94 1.07 -1.98
C VAL A 90 1.39 -0.30 -2.34
N ILE A 91 0.24 -0.65 -1.77
CA ILE A 91 -0.47 -1.89 -2.11
C ILE A 91 -1.30 -1.66 -3.36
N LYS A 92 -2.01 -0.52 -3.40
CA LYS A 92 -2.95 -0.17 -4.46
C LYS A 92 -3.00 1.34 -4.65
N GLN A 93 -2.93 1.79 -5.89
CA GLN A 93 -3.31 3.15 -6.26
C GLN A 93 -4.80 3.25 -6.62
N PRO A 94 -5.43 4.43 -6.53
CA PRO A 94 -6.85 4.58 -6.83
C PRO A 94 -7.20 4.21 -8.27
N GLU A 95 -6.27 4.38 -9.21
CA GLU A 95 -6.41 3.97 -10.61
C GLU A 95 -6.40 2.45 -10.84
N ASP A 96 -5.99 1.63 -9.87
CA ASP A 96 -6.01 0.17 -10.03
C ASP A 96 -7.46 -0.35 -9.94
N GLU A 97 -7.85 -1.19 -10.90
CA GLU A 97 -9.24 -1.57 -11.16
C GLU A 97 -9.93 -2.34 -10.00
N ASN A 98 -9.19 -3.12 -9.19
CA ASN A 98 -9.80 -3.91 -8.12
C ASN A 98 -8.88 -4.10 -6.91
N PHE A 99 -9.35 -3.66 -5.72
CA PHE A 99 -8.67 -3.89 -4.45
C PHE A 99 -8.47 -5.38 -4.14
N ALA A 100 -9.48 -6.23 -4.36
CA ALA A 100 -9.38 -7.65 -4.02
C ALA A 100 -8.27 -8.36 -4.82
N GLN A 101 -8.09 -7.98 -6.09
CA GLN A 101 -7.02 -8.52 -6.94
C GLN A 101 -5.64 -7.96 -6.55
N ALA A 102 -5.54 -6.65 -6.30
CA ALA A 102 -4.28 -6.03 -5.86
C ALA A 102 -3.84 -6.57 -4.49
N TRP A 103 -4.79 -6.73 -3.56
CA TRP A 103 -4.53 -7.30 -2.24
C TRP A 103 -4.20 -8.79 -2.30
N ALA A 104 -4.93 -9.59 -3.08
CA ALA A 104 -4.59 -11.00 -3.29
C ALA A 104 -3.20 -11.16 -3.94
N ALA A 105 -2.87 -10.36 -4.96
CA ALA A 105 -1.55 -10.38 -5.58
C ALA A 105 -0.44 -9.95 -4.61
N TRP A 106 -0.70 -8.94 -3.78
CA TRP A 106 0.23 -8.51 -2.74
C TRP A 106 0.42 -9.60 -1.68
N GLN A 107 -0.66 -10.20 -1.16
CA GLN A 107 -0.60 -11.32 -0.21
C GLN A 107 0.15 -12.54 -0.78
N LEU A 108 -0.01 -12.82 -2.08
CA LEU A 108 0.71 -13.90 -2.75
C LEU A 108 2.21 -13.62 -2.90
N THR A 109 2.62 -12.35 -2.95
CA THR A 109 4.02 -11.95 -3.22
C THR A 109 4.77 -11.47 -1.98
N HIS A 110 4.06 -11.05 -0.93
CA HIS A 110 4.62 -10.52 0.30
C HIS A 110 4.22 -11.44 1.45
N ASP A 111 5.21 -12.20 1.91
CA ASP A 111 5.10 -13.09 3.05
C ASP A 111 4.76 -12.27 4.32
N PRO A 112 3.70 -12.61 5.07
CA PRO A 112 3.35 -11.85 6.26
C PRO A 112 4.35 -12.02 7.41
N ASP A 113 5.23 -13.04 7.38
CA ASP A 113 6.20 -13.25 8.47
C ASP A 113 7.34 -14.21 8.04
N PRO A 114 8.62 -13.80 8.12
CA PRO A 114 9.76 -14.68 7.82
C PRO A 114 9.92 -15.86 8.80
N TRP A 115 9.10 -15.95 9.85
CA TRP A 115 9.11 -17.03 10.84
C TRP A 115 7.93 -18.01 10.75
N THR A 116 6.95 -17.76 9.89
CA THR A 116 5.86 -18.72 9.63
C THR A 116 5.89 -19.13 8.15
N PRO A 117 6.36 -20.37 7.85
CA PRO A 117 6.29 -20.90 6.50
C PRO A 117 4.85 -20.86 6.01
N ARG A 118 4.65 -20.51 4.74
CA ARG A 118 3.34 -20.65 4.09
C ARG A 118 2.87 -22.08 4.27
N GLU A 119 1.59 -22.29 4.57
CA GLU A 119 1.02 -23.64 4.57
C GLU A 119 1.30 -24.33 3.23
N ALA A 120 1.22 -23.60 2.12
CA ALA A 120 1.56 -24.10 0.79
C ALA A 120 3.02 -24.57 0.62
N ASP A 121 3.95 -24.07 1.44
CA ASP A 121 5.36 -24.46 1.47
C ASP A 121 5.64 -25.54 2.55
N SER A 122 4.60 -26.00 3.25
CA SER A 122 4.74 -27.10 4.18
C SER A 122 5.01 -28.42 3.42
N PRO A 123 5.79 -29.33 4.02
CA PRO A 123 6.01 -30.66 3.45
C PRO A 123 4.71 -31.41 3.14
N ASP A 124 3.67 -31.16 3.94
CA ASP A 124 2.36 -31.79 3.80
C ASP A 124 1.63 -31.30 2.54
N TRP A 125 1.71 -30.01 2.22
CA TRP A 125 1.13 -29.48 0.99
C TRP A 125 1.93 -29.86 -0.25
N GLN A 126 3.25 -29.96 -0.15
CA GLN A 126 4.08 -30.49 -1.24
C GLN A 126 3.71 -31.95 -1.55
N HIS A 127 3.46 -32.76 -0.51
CA HIS A 127 2.99 -34.14 -0.68
C HIS A 127 1.63 -34.21 -1.39
N VAL A 128 0.67 -33.34 -1.04
CA VAL A 128 -0.63 -33.25 -1.73
C VAL A 128 -0.47 -32.87 -3.20
N LEU A 129 0.42 -31.91 -3.52
CA LEU A 129 0.69 -31.52 -4.91
C LEU A 129 1.36 -32.65 -5.70
N ASP A 130 2.29 -33.38 -5.09
CA ASP A 130 2.93 -34.55 -5.69
C ASP A 130 1.93 -35.69 -5.93
N GLU A 131 0.99 -35.92 -5.01
CA GLU A 131 -0.08 -36.91 -5.16
C GLU A 131 -1.08 -36.54 -6.27
N ILE A 132 -1.40 -35.26 -6.42
CA ILE A 132 -2.25 -34.76 -7.51
C ILE A 132 -1.53 -34.91 -8.86
N ALA A 133 -0.24 -34.56 -8.92
CA ALA A 133 0.61 -34.70 -10.10
C ALA A 133 0.94 -36.18 -10.43
N HIS A 134 0.66 -37.11 -9.51
CA HIS A 134 0.93 -38.52 -9.73
C HIS A 134 0.07 -39.04 -10.90
N PRO A 135 0.69 -39.71 -11.92
CA PRO A 135 0.01 -40.09 -13.16
C PRO A 135 -1.24 -40.95 -12.94
N VAL A 136 -1.21 -41.79 -11.90
CA VAL A 136 -2.33 -42.67 -11.53
C VAL A 136 -3.51 -41.87 -10.97
N SER A 137 -3.25 -40.90 -10.09
CA SER A 137 -4.27 -40.03 -9.48
C SER A 137 -4.88 -39.10 -10.54
N THR A 138 -4.05 -38.51 -11.40
CA THR A 138 -4.48 -37.65 -12.51
C THR A 138 -5.43 -38.40 -13.45
N ALA A 139 -5.10 -39.64 -13.83
CA ALA A 139 -5.95 -40.47 -14.69
C ALA A 139 -7.29 -40.85 -14.01
N ALA A 140 -7.28 -41.10 -12.69
CA ALA A 140 -8.50 -41.38 -11.93
C ALA A 140 -9.42 -40.15 -11.84
N PHE A 141 -8.88 -38.96 -11.59
CA PHE A 141 -9.65 -37.71 -11.57
C PHE A 141 -10.21 -37.35 -12.95
N GLN A 142 -9.44 -37.53 -14.02
CA GLN A 142 -9.92 -37.33 -15.39
C GLN A 142 -11.08 -38.28 -15.72
N LYS A 143 -11.00 -39.55 -15.30
CA LYS A 143 -12.06 -40.54 -15.51
C LYS A 143 -13.33 -40.18 -14.72
N LEU A 144 -13.19 -39.73 -13.47
CA LEU A 144 -14.32 -39.24 -12.66
C LEU A 144 -14.97 -38.01 -13.27
N ALA A 145 -14.19 -37.01 -13.69
CA ALA A 145 -14.69 -35.79 -14.33
C ALA A 145 -15.40 -36.08 -15.65
N HIS A 146 -14.91 -37.05 -16.43
CA HIS A 146 -15.56 -37.49 -17.67
C HIS A 146 -16.87 -38.23 -17.40
N THR A 147 -16.94 -39.00 -16.31
CA THR A 147 -18.17 -39.72 -15.92
C THR A 147 -19.25 -38.77 -15.40
N ALA A 148 -18.85 -37.76 -14.61
CA ALA A 148 -19.74 -36.72 -14.07
C ALA A 148 -20.27 -35.74 -15.13
N ARG A 149 -19.59 -35.61 -16.28
CA ARG A 149 -20.05 -34.79 -17.42
C ARG A 149 -21.07 -35.48 -18.33
N ILE A 150 -21.26 -36.79 -18.18
CA ILE A 150 -22.12 -37.62 -19.03
C ILE A 150 -23.40 -38.06 -18.27
N SER A 151 -23.55 -37.70 -17.00
CA SER A 151 -24.79 -37.87 -16.20
C SER A 151 -25.57 -36.57 -16.14
#